data_AF-A0A6V8SJW3-F1
#
_entry.id   AF-A0A6V8SJW3-F1
#
_cell.length_a   1.000
_cell.length_b   1.000
_cell.length_c   1.000
_cell.angle_alpha   90.00
_cell.angle_beta   90.00
_cell.angle_gamma   90.00
#
_symmetry.space_group_name_H-M   'P 1'
#
loop_
_entity.id
_entity.type
_entity.pdbx_description
1 polymer ?
#
loop_
_entity_poly.entity_id
_entity_poly.type
_entity_poly.pdbx_seq_one_letter_code
_entity_poly.pdbx_strand_id
1 'polypeptide(L)' 'MNINVNTFQKLIEDNFYGSYNKCAKALNVAPSTICRVVNGNNNAGVKLLSSLMQYCNDNNLRYEDYIFLQ' A
#
# COMPACT_ATOMS: atom_id res chain seq x y z
N MET A 1 -3.30 13.37 -0.52
CA MET A 1 -2.56 12.22 0.03
C MET A 1 -2.24 11.26 -1.10
N ASN A 2 -0.97 10.92 -1.26
CA ASN A 2 -0.48 10.01 -2.28
C ASN A 2 0.38 8.92 -1.64
N ILE A 3 0.51 7.77 -2.33
CA ILE A 3 1.39 6.69 -1.90
C ILE A 3 2.79 6.89 -2.47
N ASN A 4 3.80 6.63 -1.65
CA ASN A 4 5.17 6.44 -2.10
C ASN A 4 5.31 5.06 -2.74
N VAL A 5 5.30 5.01 -4.07
CA VAL A 5 5.36 3.74 -4.82
C VAL A 5 6.60 2.92 -4.46
N ASN A 6 7.75 3.56 -4.26
CA ASN A 6 9.00 2.85 -3.97
C ASN A 6 8.96 2.14 -2.62
N THR A 7 8.51 2.83 -1.56
CA THR A 7 8.43 2.21 -0.23
C THR A 7 7.24 1.25 -0.13
N PHE A 8 6.15 1.52 -0.86
CA PHE A 8 5.03 0.60 -0.97
C PHE A 8 5.40 -0.68 -1.70
N GLN A 9 6.23 -0.60 -2.75
CA GLN A 9 6.73 -1.79 -3.43
C GLN A 9 7.66 -2.60 -2.53
N LYS A 10 8.53 -1.95 -1.75
CA LYS A 10 9.34 -2.64 -0.72
C LYS A 10 8.46 -3.35 0.32
N LEU A 11 7.39 -2.70 0.79
CA LEU A 11 6.42 -3.33 1.69
C LEU A 11 5.83 -4.61 1.07
N ILE A 12 5.50 -4.59 -0.23
CA ILE A 12 5.00 -5.76 -0.95
C ILE A 12 6.03 -6.87 -1.01
N GLU A 13 7.29 -6.53 -1.28
CA GLU A 13 8.40 -7.48 -1.33
C GLU A 13 8.68 -8.11 0.04
N ASP A 14 8.84 -7.28 1.08
CA ASP A 14 9.26 -7.67 2.42
C ASP A 14 8.15 -8.39 3.21
N ASN A 15 6.92 -7.87 3.17
CA ASN A 15 5.83 -8.37 4.01
C ASN A 15 4.88 -9.32 3.28
N PHE A 16 4.88 -9.27 1.94
CA PHE A 16 3.96 -10.05 1.11
C PHE A 16 4.67 -10.96 0.10
N TYR A 17 6.00 -11.09 0.19
CA TYR A 17 6.83 -11.93 -0.70
C TYR A 17 6.61 -11.59 -2.18
N GLY A 18 6.46 -10.31 -2.50
CA GLY A 18 6.20 -9.82 -3.86
C GLY A 18 4.77 -10.07 -4.36
N SER A 19 3.88 -10.65 -3.55
CA SER A 19 2.55 -11.05 -4.00
C SER A 19 1.52 -9.92 -3.87
N TYR A 20 1.08 -9.38 -5.01
CA TYR A 20 0.04 -8.35 -5.05
C TYR A 20 -1.30 -8.86 -4.52
N ASN A 21 -1.60 -10.15 -4.72
CA ASN A 21 -2.82 -10.77 -4.19
C ASN A 21 -2.81 -10.84 -2.66
N LYS A 22 -1.67 -11.20 -2.05
CA LYS A 22 -1.55 -11.23 -0.58
C LYS A 22 -1.66 -9.83 0.02
N CYS A 23 -0.96 -8.86 -0.58
CA CYS A 23 -1.05 -7.46 -0.18
C CYS A 23 -2.49 -6.93 -0.30
N ALA A 24 -3.15 -7.16 -1.44
CA ALA A 24 -4.53 -6.73 -1.67
C ALA A 24 -5.50 -7.34 -0.65
N LYS A 25 -5.33 -8.62 -0.31
CA LYS A 25 -6.13 -9.30 0.71
C LYS A 25 -5.92 -8.68 2.10
N ALA A 26 -4.68 -8.41 2.48
CA ALA A 26 -4.37 -7.78 3.76
C ALA A 26 -4.91 -6.34 3.85
N LEU A 27 -4.88 -5.60 2.74
CA LEU A 27 -5.39 -4.24 2.66
C LEU A 27 -6.88 -4.16 2.31
N ASN A 28 -7.58 -5.29 2.17
CA ASN A 28 -8.99 -5.37 1.80
C ASN A 28 -9.35 -4.56 0.53
N VAL A 29 -8.51 -4.65 -0.50
CA VAL A 29 -8.69 -4.02 -1.82
C VAL A 29 -8.59 -5.05 -2.95
N ALA A 30 -8.93 -4.65 -4.17
CA ALA A 30 -8.72 -5.47 -5.35
C ALA A 30 -7.21 -5.53 -5.71
N PRO A 31 -6.67 -6.67 -6.17
CA PRO A 31 -5.30 -6.76 -6.68
C PRO A 31 -5.01 -5.79 -7.83
N SER A 32 -6.02 -5.46 -8.64
CA SER A 32 -5.91 -4.46 -9.71
C SER A 32 -5.63 -3.06 -9.16
N THR A 33 -6.09 -2.72 -7.96
CA THR A 33 -5.78 -1.46 -7.30
C THR A 33 -4.29 -1.38 -6.94
N ILE A 34 -3.72 -2.46 -6.38
CA ILE A 34 -2.29 -2.55 -6.04
C ILE A 34 -1.45 -2.40 -7.32
N CYS A 35 -1.76 -3.20 -8.35
CA CYS A 35 -1.08 -3.17 -9.64
C CYS A 35 -1.09 -1.77 -10.27
N ARG A 36 -2.25 -1.08 -10.22
CA ARG A 36 -2.39 0.27 -10.79
C ARG A 36 -1.54 1.31 -10.05
N VAL A 37 -1.47 1.22 -8.73
CA VAL A 37 -0.66 2.13 -7.90
C VAL A 37 0.82 1.91 -8.12
N VAL A 38 1.28 0.65 -8.15
CA VAL A 38 2.69 0.32 -8.39
C VAL A 38 3.13 0.72 -9.81
N ASN A 39 2.27 0.55 -10.81
CA ASN A 39 2.59 0.85 -12.21
C ASN A 39 2.41 2.34 -12.60
N GLY A 40 2.31 3.25 -11.62
CA GLY A 40 2.42 4.69 -11.89
C GLY A 40 1.11 5.50 -11.88
N ASN A 41 -0.02 4.90 -11.48
CA ASN A 41 -1.19 5.70 -11.12
C ASN A 41 -1.20 5.92 -9.60
N ASN A 42 -0.39 6.88 -9.16
CA ASN A 42 -0.13 7.15 -7.74
C ASN A 42 -1.35 7.67 -6.96
N ASN A 43 -2.51 7.83 -7.62
CA ASN A 43 -3.80 8.09 -6.98
C ASN A 43 -4.31 6.81 -6.30
N ALA A 44 -3.74 6.55 -5.12
CA ALA A 44 -4.31 5.63 -4.16
C ALA A 44 -5.65 6.21 -3.68
N GLY A 45 -6.76 5.56 -4.05
CA GLY A 45 -8.07 5.95 -3.53
C GLY A 45 -8.12 5.88 -2.00
N VAL A 46 -9.01 6.66 -1.37
CA VAL A 46 -9.14 6.78 0.09
C VAL A 46 -9.15 5.42 0.79
N LYS A 47 -9.82 4.42 0.21
CA LYS A 47 -9.87 3.05 0.74
C LYS A 47 -8.49 2.41 0.90
N LEU A 48 -7.62 2.51 -0.11
CA LEU A 48 -6.27 1.94 -0.03
C LEU A 48 -5.44 2.65 1.05
N LEU A 49 -5.52 3.98 1.10
CA LEU A 49 -4.81 4.79 2.08
C LEU A 49 -5.24 4.43 3.51
N SER A 50 -6.55 4.40 3.79
CA SER A 50 -7.06 4.05 5.12
C SER A 50 -6.69 2.62 5.52
N SER A 51 -6.76 1.66 4.59
CA SER A 51 -6.39 0.28 4.87
C SER A 51 -4.89 0.13 5.12
N LEU A 52 -4.05 0.88 4.39
CA LEU A 52 -2.61 0.86 4.56
C LEU A 52 -2.22 1.45 5.92
N MET A 53 -2.84 2.57 6.33
CA MET A 53 -2.63 3.13 7.67
C MET A 53 -3.01 2.14 8.77
N GLN A 54 -4.16 1.47 8.63
CA GLN A 54 -4.59 0.45 9.58
C GLN A 54 -3.60 -0.72 9.64
N TYR A 55 -3.19 -1.24 8.48
CA TYR A 55 -2.20 -2.31 8.40
C TYR A 55 -0.87 -1.90 9.06
N CYS A 56 -0.40 -0.67 8.83
CA CYS A 56 0.79 -0.16 9.47
C CYS A 56 0.65 -0.11 10.99
N ASN A 57 -0.48 0.40 11.51
CA ASN A 57 -0.76 0.43 12.94
C ASN A 57 -0.77 -0.97 13.56
N ASP A 58 -1.43 -1.93 12.90
CA ASP A 58 -1.53 -3.31 13.38
C ASP A 58 -0.18 -4.04 13.40
N ASN A 59 0.78 -3.59 12.59
CA ASN A 59 2.11 -4.20 12.44
C ASN A 59 3.24 -3.35 13.03
N ASN A 60 2.94 -2.30 13.80
CA ASN A 60 3.92 -1.34 14.35
C ASN A 60 4.85 -0.72 13.28
N LEU A 61 4.31 -0.47 12.08
CA LEU A 61 5.00 0.23 11.01
C LEU A 61 4.58 1.70 11.00
N ARG A 62 5.48 2.59 10.55
CA ARG A 62 5.19 4.01 10.38
C ARG A 62 4.52 4.22 9.02
N TYR A 63 3.24 4.59 9.01
CA TYR A 63 2.51 4.78 7.74
C TYR A 63 3.05 5.97 6.94
N GLU A 64 3.69 6.94 7.61
CA GLU A 64 4.32 8.12 7.02
C GLU A 64 5.47 7.76 6.07
N ASP A 65 6.05 6.57 6.23
CA ASP A 65 7.10 6.07 5.33
C ASP A 65 6.48 5.62 3.97
N TYR A 66 5.17 5.39 3.92
CA TYR A 66 4.44 4.90 2.74
C TYR A 66 3.44 5.91 2.16
N ILE A 67 2.95 6.85 2.95
CA ILE A 67 1.94 7.85 2.57
C ILE A 67 2.50 9.25 2.80
N PHE A 68 2.37 10.13 1.80
CA PHE A 68 2.71 11.54 1.94
C PHE A 68 1.51 12.45 1.67
N LEU A 69 1.41 13.51 2.49
CA LEU A 69 0.53 14.64 2.29
C LEU A 69 1.22 15.59 1.30
N GLN A 70 0.61 15.78 0.13
CA GLN A 70 0.88 16.92 -0.75
C GLN A 70 -0.21 17.96 -0.53
#